data_AF-B2CBW3-F1
#
_entry.id   AF-B2CBW3-F1
#
_cell.length_a   1.000
_cell.length_b   1.000
_cell.length_c   1.000
_cell.angle_alpha   90.00
_cell.angle_beta   90.00
_cell.angle_gamma   90.00
#
_symmetry.space_group_name_H-M   'P 1'
#
loop_
_entity.id
_entity.type
_entity.pdbx_description
1 polymer ?
#
loop_
_entity_poly.entity_id
_entity_poly.type
_entity_poly.pdbx_seq_one_letter_code
_entity_poly.pdbx_strand_id
1 'polypeptide(L)'
;GNGVQLSPRQIVAHIPTTNPDAAITLDRILRVLASHSVLSCSVTTNENGKAERLYGLTPLCKYLVKNQDGVSLAPLVLMNQDKVLMESWYYLKDAVLDGSQPFTKAHGMNAFEYP
;
A
#
# COMPACT_ATOMS: atom_id res chain seq x y z
N GLY A 1 -8.03 -4.93 -16.53
CA GLY A 1 -7.40 -6.12 -15.97
C GLY A 1 -7.15 -7.16 -17.04
N ASN A 2 -6.35 -6.83 -18.06
CA ASN A 2 -6.17 -7.68 -19.26
C ASN A 2 -4.71 -8.15 -19.42
N GLY A 3 -4.00 -8.44 -18.32
CA GLY A 3 -2.58 -8.81 -18.39
C GLY A 3 -1.63 -7.70 -18.87
N VAL A 4 -2.14 -6.47 -19.05
CA VAL A 4 -1.32 -5.30 -19.38
C VAL A 4 -0.39 -4.99 -18.21
N GLN A 5 0.91 -4.94 -18.49
CA GLN A 5 1.92 -4.47 -17.54
C GLN A 5 2.36 -3.06 -17.94
N LEU A 6 2.58 -2.20 -16.94
CA LEU A 6 2.96 -0.81 -17.15
C LEU A 6 4.31 -0.52 -16.48
N SER A 7 5.12 0.32 -17.11
CA SER A 7 6.31 0.85 -16.46
C SER A 7 5.93 1.93 -15.43
N PRO A 8 6.77 2.18 -14.42
CA PRO A 8 6.56 3.27 -13.45
C PRO A 8 6.34 4.63 -14.11
N ARG A 9 6.99 4.90 -15.26
CA ARG A 9 6.81 6.14 -16.02
C ARG A 9 5.41 6.24 -16.60
N GLN A 10 4.90 5.15 -17.18
CA GLN A 10 3.54 5.10 -17.70
C GLN A 10 2.51 5.29 -16.59
N ILE A 11 2.73 4.70 -15.40
CA ILE A 11 1.82 4.88 -14.26
C ILE A 11 1.84 6.34 -13.78
N VAL A 12 3.02 6.93 -13.61
CA VAL A 12 3.17 8.32 -13.15
C VAL A 12 2.53 9.31 -14.11
N ALA A 13 2.53 9.05 -15.42
CA ALA A 13 1.86 9.91 -16.41
C ALA A 13 0.34 10.04 -16.18
N HIS A 14 -0.27 9.13 -15.41
CA HIS A 14 -1.70 9.14 -15.06
C HIS A 14 -1.98 9.69 -13.66
N ILE A 15 -0.98 10.17 -12.93
CA ILE A 15 -1.12 10.66 -11.56
C ILE A 15 -0.73 12.14 -11.52
N PRO A 16 -1.49 13.03 -10.85
CA PRO A 16 -1.09 14.41 -10.66
C PRO A 16 0.21 14.50 -9.85
N THR A 17 1.28 15.02 -10.44
CA THR A 17 2.57 15.18 -9.76
C THR A 17 3.44 16.24 -10.43
N THR A 18 4.25 16.93 -9.63
CA THR A 18 5.32 17.84 -10.08
C THR A 18 6.72 17.30 -9.76
N ASN A 19 6.80 16.13 -9.11
CA ASN A 19 8.05 15.53 -8.69
C ASN A 19 8.76 14.85 -9.89
N PRO A 20 9.95 15.34 -10.32
CA PRO A 20 10.67 14.75 -11.44
C PRO A 20 11.14 13.31 -11.17
N ASP A 21 11.31 12.94 -9.90
CA ASP A 21 11.76 11.61 -9.47
C ASP A 21 10.61 10.66 -9.13
N ALA A 22 9.36 11.04 -9.40
CA ALA A 22 8.18 10.25 -9.03
C ALA A 22 8.24 8.82 -9.57
N ALA A 23 8.70 8.63 -10.82
CA ALA A 23 8.81 7.30 -11.42
C ALA A 23 9.86 6.42 -10.73
N ILE A 24 10.97 7.01 -10.26
CA ILE A 24 12.04 6.28 -9.56
C ILE A 24 11.55 5.84 -8.18
N THR A 25 10.90 6.74 -7.44
CA THR A 25 10.33 6.43 -6.13
C THR A 25 9.23 5.38 -6.25
N LEU A 26 8.34 5.54 -7.24
CA LEU A 26 7.27 4.58 -7.49
C LEU A 26 7.82 3.19 -7.84
N ASP A 27 8.83 3.09 -8.70
CA ASP A 27 9.48 1.82 -9.04
C ASP A 27 9.96 1.06 -7.79
N ARG A 28 10.55 1.75 -6.82
CA ARG A 28 11.03 1.13 -5.56
C ARG A 28 9.87 0.57 -4.74
N ILE A 29 8.75 1.30 -4.65
CA ILE A 29 7.55 0.86 -3.93
C ILE A 29 6.94 -0.36 -4.64
N LEU A 30 6.72 -0.26 -5.95
CA LEU A 30 6.14 -1.35 -6.74
C LEU A 30 7.02 -2.61 -6.69
N ARG A 31 8.35 -2.46 -6.65
CA ARG A 31 9.28 -3.59 -6.50
C ARG A 31 9.11 -4.33 -5.18
N VAL A 32 8.88 -3.63 -4.06
CA VAL A 32 8.58 -4.26 -2.77
C VAL A 32 7.24 -4.98 -2.85
N LEU A 33 6.21 -4.32 -3.38
CA LEU A 33 4.90 -4.96 -3.55
C LEU A 33 4.98 -6.23 -4.42
N ALA A 34 5.79 -6.21 -5.47
CA ALA A 34 6.03 -7.37 -6.32
C ALA A 34 6.78 -8.50 -5.61
N SER A 35 7.77 -8.20 -4.75
CA SER A 35 8.45 -9.25 -3.97
C SER A 35 7.52 -9.95 -2.97
N HIS A 36 6.39 -9.32 -2.63
CA HIS A 36 5.31 -9.90 -1.82
C HIS A 36 4.13 -10.40 -2.66
N SER A 37 4.28 -10.56 -3.98
CA SER A 37 3.25 -11.04 -4.91
C SER A 37 1.95 -10.20 -4.95
N VAL A 38 1.98 -8.98 -4.41
CA VAL A 38 0.87 -8.02 -4.54
C VAL A 38 0.75 -7.59 -6.00
N LEU A 39 1.88 -7.41 -6.68
CA LEU A 39 1.98 -7.13 -8.11
C LEU A 39 2.80 -8.21 -8.82
N SER A 40 2.59 -8.38 -10.12
CA SER A 40 3.54 -9.11 -10.97
C SER A 40 4.63 -8.14 -11.44
N CYS A 41 5.83 -8.66 -11.65
CA CYS A 41 6.96 -7.89 -12.16
C CYS A 41 7.63 -8.67 -13.29
N SER A 42 7.90 -7.99 -14.40
CA SER A 42 8.77 -8.49 -15.48
C SER A 42 9.83 -7.45 -15.81
N VAL A 43 10.87 -7.86 -16.53
CA VAL A 43 11.92 -6.95 -17.01
C VAL A 43 11.94 -7.01 -18.53
N THR A 44 11.87 -5.84 -19.16
CA THR A 44 11.99 -5.67 -20.61
C THR A 44 13.17 -4.75 -20.93
N THR A 45 13.48 -4.59 -22.22
CA THR A 45 14.43 -3.60 -22.73
C THR A 45 13.64 -2.45 -23.34
N ASN A 46 13.91 -1.22 -22.92
CA ASN A 46 13.26 -0.04 -23.48
C ASN A 46 13.91 0.41 -24.80
N GLU A 47 13.34 1.44 -25.43
CA GLU A 47 13.79 2.01 -26.70
C GLU A 47 15.26 2.45 -26.71
N ASN A 48 15.82 2.76 -25.53
CA ASN A 48 17.22 3.15 -25.36
C ASN A 48 18.16 1.97 -25.04
N GLY A 49 17.68 0.73 -25.19
CA GLY A 49 18.47 -0.47 -24.88
C GLY A 49 18.68 -0.73 -23.39
N LYS A 50 17.99 -0.01 -22.49
CA LYS A 50 18.15 -0.16 -21.04
C LYS A 50 17.07 -1.06 -20.46
N ALA A 51 17.43 -1.86 -19.46
CA ALA A 51 16.47 -2.67 -18.72
C ALA A 51 15.43 -1.79 -18.01
N GLU A 52 14.16 -2.16 -18.12
CA GLU A 52 13.01 -1.49 -17.51
C GLU A 52 12.09 -2.53 -16.87
N ARG A 53 11.59 -2.25 -15.66
CA ARG A 53 10.61 -3.10 -14.99
C ARG A 53 9.20 -2.72 -15.42
N LEU A 54 8.38 -3.73 -15.67
CA LEU A 54 6.95 -3.57 -15.89
C LEU A 54 6.18 -4.27 -14.77
N TYR A 55 5.09 -3.63 -14.34
CA TYR A 55 4.26 -4.09 -13.24
C TYR A 55 2.85 -4.39 -13.71
N GLY A 56 2.33 -5.56 -13.31
CA GLY A 56 0.97 -5.98 -13.61
C GLY A 56 0.18 -6.25 -12.34
N LEU A 57 -1.15 -6.18 -12.45
CA LEU A 57 -2.05 -6.55 -11.37
C LEU A 57 -2.07 -8.08 -11.20
N THR A 58 -2.04 -8.54 -9.95
CA THR A 58 -2.33 -9.95 -9.61
C THR A 58 -3.80 -10.11 -9.22
N PRO A 59 -4.30 -11.35 -9.04
CA PRO A 59 -5.65 -11.55 -8.49
C PRO A 59 -5.88 -10.87 -7.14
N LEU A 60 -4.85 -10.67 -6.32
CA LEU A 60 -4.95 -9.98 -5.02
C LEU A 60 -5.42 -8.54 -5.20
N CYS A 61 -4.98 -7.83 -6.24
CA CYS A 61 -5.36 -6.45 -6.49
C CYS A 61 -6.87 -6.24 -6.62
N LYS A 62 -7.64 -7.28 -6.98
CA LYS A 62 -9.11 -7.23 -7.04
C LYS A 62 -9.74 -6.86 -5.69
N TYR A 63 -9.08 -7.18 -4.58
CA TYR A 63 -9.55 -6.84 -3.24
C TYR A 63 -9.13 -5.43 -2.81
N LEU A 64 -8.17 -4.81 -3.49
CA LEU A 64 -7.66 -3.47 -3.15
C LEU A 64 -8.26 -2.36 -4.03
N VAL A 65 -8.97 -2.73 -5.09
CA VAL A 65 -9.67 -1.78 -5.99
C VAL A 65 -11.18 -1.96 -5.81
N LYS A 66 -11.94 -0.86 -5.95
CA LYS A 66 -13.40 -0.89 -5.85
C LYS A 66 -13.99 -1.88 -6.86
N ASN A 67 -14.86 -2.76 -6.39
CA ASN A 67 -15.65 -3.66 -7.22
C ASN A 67 -16.85 -2.91 -7.86
N GLN A 68 -17.77 -3.66 -8.49
CA GLN A 68 -18.97 -3.10 -9.12
C GLN A 68 -19.91 -2.39 -8.12
N ASP A 69 -19.89 -2.82 -6.86
CA ASP A 69 -20.66 -2.21 -5.76
C ASP A 69 -19.93 -1.02 -5.12
N GLY A 70 -18.75 -0.67 -5.63
CA GLY A 70 -17.94 0.45 -5.13
C GLY A 70 -17.15 0.14 -3.85
N VAL A 71 -17.07 -1.12 -3.42
CA VAL A 71 -16.39 -1.56 -2.19
C VAL A 71 -15.05 -2.25 -2.45
N SER A 72 -14.13 -2.18 -1.49
CA SER A 72 -12.86 -2.92 -1.47
C SER A 72 -12.33 -3.05 -0.04
N LEU A 73 -11.23 -3.78 0.16
CA LEU A 73 -10.49 -3.84 1.42
C LEU A 73 -9.54 -2.66 1.61
N ALA A 74 -9.36 -1.78 0.61
CA ALA A 74 -8.43 -0.66 0.72
C ALA A 74 -8.73 0.26 1.92
N PRO A 75 -9.99 0.63 2.23
CA PRO A 75 -10.30 1.40 3.44
C PRO A 75 -9.86 0.71 4.72
N LEU A 76 -10.00 -0.61 4.82
CA LEU A 76 -9.59 -1.38 5.99
C LEU A 76 -8.07 -1.43 6.15
N VAL A 77 -7.33 -1.57 5.04
CA VAL A 77 -5.86 -1.48 5.03
C VAL A 77 -5.42 -0.09 5.49
N LEU A 78 -6.00 0.97 4.89
CA LEU A 78 -5.70 2.35 5.27
C LEU A 78 -6.01 2.62 6.75
N MET A 79 -7.14 2.13 7.27
CA MET A 79 -7.49 2.25 8.69
C MET A 79 -6.43 1.60 9.58
N ASN A 80 -6.07 0.34 9.33
CA ASN A 80 -5.09 -0.39 10.15
C ASN A 80 -3.67 0.18 10.08
N GLN A 81 -3.31 0.82 8.98
CA GLN A 81 -2.00 1.46 8.79
C GLN A 81 -2.00 2.95 9.15
N ASP A 82 -3.14 3.52 9.53
CA ASP A 82 -3.23 4.89 10.00
C ASP A 82 -2.43 5.07 11.29
N LYS A 83 -1.85 6.26 11.45
CA LYS A 83 -1.03 6.61 12.61
C LYS A 83 -1.76 6.32 13.93
N VAL A 84 -3.05 6.64 14.01
CA VAL A 84 -3.85 6.48 15.23
C VAL A 84 -3.91 5.02 15.68
N LEU A 85 -4.23 4.09 14.77
CA LEU A 85 -4.24 2.66 15.10
C LEU A 85 -2.82 2.12 15.29
N MET A 86 -1.84 2.64 14.54
CA MET A 86 -0.46 2.19 14.66
C MET A 86 0.18 2.53 16.01
N GLU A 87 -0.24 3.61 16.67
CA GLU A 87 0.26 3.98 18.00
C GLU A 87 -0.06 2.95 19.08
N SER A 88 -1.13 2.17 18.90
CA SER A 88 -1.50 1.09 19.82
C SER A 88 -0.40 0.00 19.92
N TRP A 89 0.39 -0.20 18.86
CA TRP A 89 1.45 -1.23 18.86
C TRP A 89 2.55 -0.95 19.88
N TYR A 90 2.77 0.31 20.27
CA TYR A 90 3.78 0.68 21.28
C TYR A 90 3.41 0.24 22.70
N TYR A 91 2.13 -0.08 22.95
CA TYR A 91 1.61 -0.47 24.26
C TYR A 91 1.24 -1.95 24.35
N LEU A 92 1.55 -2.77 23.34
CA LEU A 92 1.29 -4.20 23.39
C LEU A 92 2.05 -4.91 24.51
N LYS A 93 3.30 -4.52 24.76
CA LYS A 93 4.07 -5.06 25.87
C LYS A 93 3.35 -4.80 27.20
N ASP A 94 2.87 -3.59 27.39
CA ASP A 94 2.19 -3.20 28.61
C ASP A 94 0.90 -4.00 28.79
N ALA A 95 0.10 -4.17 27.73
CA ALA A 95 -1.10 -5.00 27.75
C ALA A 95 -0.83 -6.45 28.22
N VAL A 96 0.34 -7.00 27.90
CA VAL A 96 0.76 -8.33 28.39
C VAL A 96 1.14 -8.30 29.87
N LEU A 97 1.76 -7.22 30.34
CA LEU A 97 2.26 -7.11 31.72
C LEU A 97 1.19 -6.70 32.73
N ASP A 98 0.31 -5.77 32.37
CA ASP A 98 -0.66 -5.15 33.27
C ASP A 98 -2.13 -5.35 32.86
N GLY A 99 -2.39 -6.00 31.71
CA GLY A 99 -3.74 -6.27 31.22
C GLY A 99 -4.47 -5.06 30.61
N SER A 100 -3.80 -3.92 30.43
CA SER A 100 -4.38 -2.72 29.83
C SER A 100 -4.76 -2.93 28.36
N GLN A 101 -5.76 -2.18 27.88
CA GLN A 101 -6.10 -2.14 26.47
C GLN A 101 -5.13 -1.17 25.73
N PRO A 102 -4.37 -1.63 24.71
CA PRO A 102 -3.33 -0.82 24.08
C PRO A 102 -3.81 0.51 23.51
N PHE A 103 -4.95 0.51 22.81
CA PHE A 103 -5.53 1.72 22.23
C PHE A 103 -5.91 2.73 23.30
N THR A 104 -6.60 2.29 24.34
CA THR A 104 -6.99 3.12 25.49
C THR A 104 -5.77 3.68 26.22
N LYS A 105 -4.66 2.93 26.28
CA LYS A 105 -3.42 3.39 26.87
C LYS A 105 -2.70 4.45 26.03
N ALA A 106 -2.78 4.33 24.70
CA ALA A 106 -2.23 5.32 23.77
C ALA A 106 -3.05 6.63 23.79
N HIS A 107 -4.38 6.53 23.84
CA HIS A 107 -5.28 7.66 23.53
C HIS A 107 -6.19 8.10 24.69
N GLY A 108 -6.18 7.41 25.83
CA GLY A 108 -6.98 7.73 27.01
C GLY A 108 -8.48 7.42 26.91
N MET A 109 -8.94 6.89 25.77
CA MET A 109 -10.33 6.54 25.49
C MET A 109 -10.40 5.30 24.59
N ASN A 110 -11.57 4.66 24.48
CA ASN A 110 -11.68 3.50 23.60
C ASN A 110 -11.77 3.91 22.11
N ALA A 111 -11.53 2.96 21.20
CA ALA A 111 -11.47 3.23 19.77
C ALA A 111 -12.78 3.73 19.14
N PHE A 112 -13.94 3.46 19.76
CA PHE A 112 -15.25 3.94 19.29
C PHE A 112 -15.60 5.33 19.81
N GLU A 113 -14.91 5.81 20.85
CA GLU A 113 -15.04 7.17 21.38
C GLU A 113 -14.04 8.14 20.74
N TYR A 114 -13.03 7.61 20.05
CA TYR A 114 -11.99 8.38 19.40
C TYR A 114 -12.53 9.15 18.17
N PRO A 115 -12.32 10.48 18.09
CA PRO A 115 -12.90 11.34 17.05
C PRO A 115 -12.28 11.19 15.66
#